data_AF-A0A2Z6NWS1-F1
#
_entry.id   AF-A0A2Z6NWS1-F1
#
_cell.length_a   1.000
_cell.length_b   1.000
_cell.length_c   1.000
_cell.angle_alpha   90.00
_cell.angle_beta   90.00
_cell.angle_gamma   90.00
#
_symmetry.space_group_name_H-M   'P 1'
#
loop_
_entity.id
_entity.type
_entity.pdbx_description
1 polymer ?
#
loop_
_entity_poly.entity_id
_entity_poly.type
_entity_poly.pdbx_seq_one_letter_code
_entity_poly.pdbx_strand_id
1 'polypeptide(L)'
;MQLSSSVMTISLLLIATAFYLQGVVRKGSDLHQMMAMISLVGLLALVIGFSLGVGPIPWLIMSEILPPNIKGLAGSAATFLNWFTASVVTLTAHFLLSWSNAGTFTIYAIFSAINVAFILLWVPETKDRTLEEIQASFIR
;
A
#
# COMPACT_ATOMS: atom_id res chain seq x y z
N MET A 1 0.56 -7.36 9.98
CA MET A 1 1.10 -6.81 8.73
C MET A 1 0.92 -7.76 7.55
N GLN A 2 1.24 -9.06 7.68
CA GLN A 2 1.03 -10.00 6.57
C GLN A 2 -0.45 -10.16 6.18
N LEU A 3 -1.37 -10.33 7.15
CA LEU A 3 -2.80 -10.43 6.86
C LEU A 3 -3.34 -9.19 6.11
N SER A 4 -2.96 -7.98 6.55
CA SER A 4 -3.35 -6.74 5.87
C SER A 4 -2.77 -6.63 4.47
N SER A 5 -1.50 -7.01 4.28
CA SER A 5 -0.84 -6.97 2.98
C SER A 5 -1.47 -7.97 1.99
N SER A 6 -1.81 -9.17 2.44
CA SER A 6 -2.54 -10.17 1.63
C SER A 6 -3.92 -9.67 1.22
N VAL A 7 -4.68 -9.07 2.15
CA VAL A 7 -6.00 -8.47 1.85
C VAL A 7 -5.88 -7.32 0.85
N MET A 8 -4.87 -6.46 1.01
CA MET A 8 -4.62 -5.36 0.06
C MET A 8 -4.24 -5.89 -1.34
N THR A 9 -3.39 -6.92 -1.42
CA THR A 9 -2.97 -7.53 -2.70
C THR A 9 -4.16 -8.09 -3.46
N ILE A 10 -5.00 -8.87 -2.78
CA ILE A 10 -6.20 -9.47 -3.36
C ILE A 10 -7.17 -8.37 -3.82
N SER A 11 -7.34 -7.32 -3.01
CA SER A 11 -8.18 -6.18 -3.34
C SER A 11 -7.68 -5.43 -4.58
N LEU A 12 -6.37 -5.28 -4.75
CA LEU A 12 -5.79 -4.63 -5.93
C LEU A 12 -5.85 -5.45 -7.19
N LEU A 13 -5.65 -6.77 -7.09
CA LEU A 13 -5.85 -7.68 -8.21
C LEU A 13 -7.30 -7.64 -8.70
N LEU A 14 -8.25 -7.57 -7.76
CA LEU A 14 -9.67 -7.41 -8.07
C LEU A 14 -9.96 -6.08 -8.79
N ILE A 15 -9.41 -4.96 -8.29
CA ILE A 15 -9.58 -3.63 -8.90
C ILE A 15 -8.94 -3.59 -10.30
N ALA A 16 -7.72 -4.13 -10.45
CA ALA A 16 -6.99 -4.12 -11.72
C ALA A 16 -7.71 -4.94 -12.80
N THR A 17 -8.22 -6.12 -12.44
CA THR A 17 -8.99 -6.96 -13.36
C THR A 17 -10.33 -6.32 -13.73
N ALA A 18 -11.02 -5.69 -12.78
CA ALA A 18 -12.27 -4.97 -13.03
C ALA A 18 -12.06 -3.76 -13.98
N PHE A 19 -11.01 -2.97 -13.79
CA PHE A 19 -10.68 -1.86 -14.71
C PHE A 19 -10.20 -2.33 -16.08
N TYR A 20 -9.45 -3.43 -16.16
CA TYR A 20 -9.04 -4.03 -17.44
C TYR A 20 -10.27 -4.48 -18.26
N LEU A 21 -11.22 -5.15 -17.60
CA LEU A 21 -12.49 -5.56 -18.23
C LEU A 21 -13.35 -4.37 -18.65
N GLN A 22 -13.38 -3.28 -17.87
CA GLN A 22 -14.04 -2.04 -18.29
C GLN A 22 -13.44 -1.42 -19.55
N GLY A 23 -12.15 -1.64 -19.83
CA GLY A 23 -11.49 -1.17 -21.05
C GLY A 23 -11.95 -1.92 -22.31
N VAL A 24 -12.40 -3.17 -22.16
CA VAL A 24 -12.85 -4.04 -23.27
C VAL A 24 -14.37 -3.95 -23.47
N VAL A 25 -15.13 -3.64 -22.41
CA VAL A 25 -16.60 -3.56 -22.44
C VAL A 25 -17.08 -2.20 -22.97
N ARG A 26 -18.13 -2.19 -23.82
CA ARG A 26 -18.75 -0.95 -24.34
C ARG A 26 -19.26 -0.08 -23.18
N LYS A 27 -18.81 1.19 -23.17
CA LYS A 27 -19.34 2.25 -22.31
C LYS A 27 -20.86 2.34 -22.45
N GLY A 28 -21.59 2.23 -21.34
CA GLY A 28 -23.05 2.33 -21.28
C GLY A 28 -23.82 1.00 -21.17
N SER A 29 -23.14 -0.15 -21.04
CA SER A 29 -23.78 -1.42 -20.70
C SER A 29 -23.89 -1.61 -19.19
N ASP A 30 -24.91 -2.35 -18.71
CA ASP A 30 -25.08 -2.69 -17.29
C ASP A 30 -23.83 -3.39 -16.72
N LEU A 31 -23.12 -4.15 -17.56
CA LEU A 31 -21.84 -4.78 -17.24
C LEU A 31 -20.76 -3.75 -16.85
N HIS A 32 -20.70 -2.60 -17.52
CA HIS A 32 -19.76 -1.53 -17.19
C HIS A 32 -20.02 -0.96 -15.79
N GLN A 33 -21.29 -0.74 -15.45
CA GLN A 33 -21.70 -0.24 -14.14
C GLN A 33 -21.42 -1.27 -13.03
N MET A 34 -21.68 -2.55 -13.29
CA MET A 34 -21.38 -3.63 -12.35
C MET A 34 -19.86 -3.73 -12.07
N MET A 35 -19.03 -3.65 -13.11
CA MET A 35 -17.57 -3.64 -12.92
C MET A 35 -17.11 -2.42 -12.12
N ALA A 36 -17.76 -1.25 -12.29
CA ALA A 36 -17.42 -0.05 -11.53
C ALA A 36 -17.72 -0.20 -10.04
N MET A 37 -18.83 -0.86 -9.70
CA MET A 37 -19.18 -1.17 -8.33
C MET A 37 -18.21 -2.18 -7.71
N ILE A 38 -17.77 -3.19 -8.47
CA ILE A 38 -16.75 -4.15 -8.01
C ILE A 38 -15.41 -3.45 -7.72
N SER A 39 -14.97 -2.56 -8.60
CA SER A 39 -13.76 -1.74 -8.36
C SER A 39 -13.90 -0.88 -7.11
N LEU A 40 -15.08 -0.30 -6.87
CA LEU A 40 -15.34 0.51 -5.68
C LEU A 40 -15.27 -0.32 -4.40
N VAL A 41 -15.90 -1.50 -4.37
CA VAL A 41 -15.85 -2.42 -3.22
C VAL A 41 -14.43 -2.91 -2.97
N GLY A 42 -13.67 -3.24 -4.03
CA GLY A 42 -12.26 -3.58 -3.92
C GLY A 42 -11.43 -2.43 -3.34
N LEU A 43 -11.69 -1.19 -3.76
CA LEU A 43 -10.99 -0.02 -3.22
C LEU A 43 -11.29 0.18 -1.74
N LEU A 44 -12.55 -0.01 -1.31
CA LEU A 44 -12.92 0.07 0.10
C LEU A 44 -12.22 -1.02 0.93
N ALA A 45 -12.18 -2.25 0.44
CA ALA A 45 -11.46 -3.35 1.08
C ALA A 45 -9.96 -3.07 1.19
N LEU A 46 -9.36 -2.43 0.17
CA LEU A 46 -7.98 -1.96 0.23
C LEU A 46 -7.78 -0.89 1.31
N VAL A 47 -8.66 0.12 1.40
CA VAL A 47 -8.53 1.19 2.41
C VAL A 47 -8.67 0.63 3.83
N ILE A 48 -9.57 -0.34 4.03
CA ILE A 48 -9.73 -1.04 5.31
C ILE A 48 -8.46 -1.84 5.63
N GLY A 49 -7.94 -2.61 4.67
CA GLY A 49 -6.70 -3.38 4.82
C GLY A 49 -5.50 -2.47 5.12
N PHE A 50 -5.40 -1.32 4.46
CA PHE A 50 -4.36 -0.32 4.71
C PHE A 50 -4.46 0.25 6.14
N SER A 51 -5.66 0.68 6.53
CA SER A 51 -5.90 1.28 7.86
C SER A 51 -5.61 0.31 9.00
N LEU A 52 -5.85 -0.99 8.82
CA LEU A 52 -5.65 -2.00 9.85
C LEU A 52 -4.18 -2.45 9.99
N GLY A 53 -3.32 -2.16 9.03
CA GLY A 53 -1.95 -2.68 9.05
C GLY A 53 -0.90 -1.73 8.53
N VAL A 54 -0.88 -1.49 7.22
CA VAL A 54 0.20 -0.73 6.58
C VAL A 54 0.20 0.76 6.99
N GLY A 55 -0.93 1.29 7.45
CA GLY A 55 -1.05 2.62 8.01
C GLY A 55 -0.32 2.78 9.36
N PRO A 56 -0.78 2.13 10.45
CA PRO A 56 -0.24 2.37 11.79
C PRO A 56 1.03 1.57 12.13
N ILE A 57 1.22 0.37 11.55
CA ILE A 57 2.28 -0.56 11.97
C ILE A 57 3.70 0.00 11.69
N PRO A 58 4.00 0.63 10.53
CA PRO A 58 5.34 1.18 10.29
C PRO A 58 5.75 2.26 11.29
N TRP A 59 4.80 3.09 11.73
CA TRP A 59 5.04 4.10 12.77
C TRP A 59 5.30 3.45 14.13
N LEU A 60 4.56 2.38 14.44
CA LEU A 60 4.75 1.61 15.67
C LEU A 60 6.14 0.97 15.70
N ILE A 61 6.50 0.21 14.65
CA ILE A 61 7.79 -0.47 14.52
C ILE A 61 8.95 0.54 14.55
N MET A 62 8.82 1.68 13.87
CA MET A 62 9.82 2.76 13.93
C MET A 62 10.03 3.25 15.37
N SER A 63 8.97 3.31 16.17
CA SER A 63 9.07 3.73 17.57
C SER A 63 9.70 2.68 18.50
N GLU A 64 9.68 1.41 18.09
CA GLU A 64 10.16 0.24 18.84
C GLU A 64 11.60 -0.14 18.51
N ILE A 65 12.01 -0.05 17.23
CA ILE A 65 13.35 -0.45 16.78
C ILE A 65 14.39 0.65 17.06
N LEU A 66 14.00 1.93 17.00
CA LEU A 66 14.96 3.03 17.08
C LEU A 66 15.42 3.30 18.53
N PRO A 67 16.73 3.28 18.81
CA PRO A 67 17.24 3.59 20.13
C PRO A 67 17.03 5.08 20.47
N PRO A 68 16.80 5.43 21.76
CA PRO A 68 16.31 6.74 22.17
C PRO A 68 17.21 7.91 21.77
N ASN A 69 18.51 7.66 21.60
CA ASN A 69 19.53 8.62 21.21
C ASN A 69 19.45 9.08 19.74
N ILE A 70 18.92 8.27 18.82
CA ILE A 70 18.80 8.63 17.39
C ILE A 70 17.34 8.70 16.90
N LYS A 71 16.38 8.32 17.76
CA LYS A 71 14.95 8.26 17.44
C LYS A 71 14.40 9.56 16.86
N GLY A 72 14.86 10.72 17.36
CA GLY A 72 14.46 12.03 16.84
C GLY A 72 14.92 12.28 15.40
N LEU A 73 16.20 12.00 15.09
CA LEU A 73 16.77 12.22 13.76
C LEU A 73 16.22 11.22 12.73
N ALA A 74 16.18 9.93 13.08
CA ALA A 74 15.67 8.89 12.20
C ALA A 74 14.15 9.02 11.97
N GLY A 75 13.39 9.33 13.02
CA GLY A 75 11.94 9.55 12.92
C GLY A 75 11.58 10.78 12.09
N SER A 76 12.30 11.90 12.24
CA SER A 76 12.07 13.10 11.43
C SER A 76 12.44 12.88 9.97
N ALA A 77 13.57 12.23 9.67
CA ALA A 77 13.96 11.89 8.30
C ALA A 77 12.93 10.97 7.62
N ALA A 78 12.44 9.95 8.33
CA ALA A 78 11.43 9.05 7.79
C ALA A 78 10.07 9.74 7.59
N THR A 79 9.68 10.62 8.51
CA THR A 79 8.47 11.44 8.36
C THR A 79 8.59 12.37 7.15
N PHE A 80 9.73 13.03 6.99
CA PHE A 80 10.01 13.88 5.84
C PHE A 80 9.94 13.09 4.52
N LEU A 81 10.60 11.93 4.43
CA LEU A 81 10.55 11.08 3.23
C LEU A 81 9.14 10.60 2.92
N ASN A 82 8.35 10.24 3.95
CA ASN A 82 6.95 9.85 3.79
C ASN A 82 6.12 10.99 3.17
N TRP A 83 6.19 12.19 3.75
CA TRP A 83 5.44 13.35 3.24
C TRP A 83 5.94 13.80 1.87
N PHE A 84 7.26 13.80 1.65
CA PHE A 84 7.85 14.11 0.35
C PHE A 84 7.35 13.16 -0.74
N THR A 85 7.38 11.85 -0.47
CA THR A 85 6.85 10.84 -1.40
C THR A 85 5.37 11.04 -1.63
N ALA A 86 4.57 11.30 -0.59
CA ALA A 86 3.15 11.57 -0.71
C ALA A 86 2.87 12.81 -1.60
N SER A 87 3.67 13.87 -1.46
CA SER A 87 3.57 15.05 -2.33
C SER A 87 3.90 14.73 -3.79
N VAL A 88 4.98 14.00 -4.05
CA VAL A 88 5.36 13.58 -5.41
C VAL A 88 4.28 12.69 -6.04
N VAL A 89 3.75 11.73 -5.28
CA VAL A 89 2.67 10.85 -5.74
C VAL A 89 1.41 11.67 -6.05
N THR A 90 1.05 12.64 -5.21
CA THR A 90 -0.13 13.49 -5.45
C THR A 90 0.02 14.32 -6.74
N LEU A 91 1.19 14.92 -6.96
CA LEU A 91 1.47 15.70 -8.17
C LEU A 91 1.43 14.82 -9.44
N THR A 92 2.08 13.66 -9.38
CA THR A 92 2.09 12.71 -10.51
C THR A 92 0.70 12.12 -10.75
N ALA A 93 -0.08 11.85 -9.69
CA ALA A 93 -1.46 11.35 -9.78
C ALA A 93 -2.35 12.27 -10.61
N HIS A 94 -2.29 13.58 -10.36
CA HIS A 94 -3.08 14.55 -11.12
C HIS A 94 -2.76 14.53 -12.61
N PHE A 95 -1.49 14.34 -12.98
CA PHE A 95 -1.06 14.25 -14.37
C PHE A 95 -1.42 12.90 -15.02
N LEU A 96 -1.32 11.81 -14.27
CA LEU A 96 -1.67 10.47 -14.72
C LEU A 96 -3.18 10.33 -14.97
N LEU A 97 -3.99 10.83 -14.04
CA LEU A 97 -5.45 10.81 -14.15
C LEU A 97 -5.96 11.65 -15.33
N SER A 98 -5.28 12.74 -15.67
CA SER A 98 -5.64 13.54 -16.85
C SER A 98 -5.26 12.86 -18.17
N TRP A 99 -4.25 11.99 -18.17
CA TRP A 99 -3.83 11.22 -19.34
C TRP A 99 -4.72 9.99 -19.58
N SER A 100 -4.86 9.12 -18.58
CA SER A 100 -5.67 7.91 -18.70
C SER A 100 -5.98 7.31 -17.33
N ASN A 101 -7.28 7.22 -17.00
CA ASN A 101 -7.73 6.57 -15.76
C ASN A 101 -7.28 5.10 -15.70
N ALA A 102 -7.41 4.34 -16.79
CA ALA A 102 -7.02 2.93 -16.83
C ALA A 102 -5.51 2.75 -16.62
N GLY A 103 -4.69 3.55 -17.31
CA GLY A 103 -3.23 3.50 -17.17
C GLY A 103 -2.76 3.88 -15.76
N THR A 104 -3.42 4.85 -15.14
CA THR A 104 -3.13 5.30 -13.76
C THR A 104 -3.36 4.18 -12.75
N PHE A 105 -4.52 3.52 -12.81
CA PHE A 105 -4.83 2.43 -11.89
C PHE A 105 -3.93 1.21 -12.10
N THR A 106 -3.51 0.91 -13.33
CA THR A 106 -2.53 -0.15 -13.60
C THR A 106 -1.16 0.16 -12.96
N ILE A 107 -0.68 1.41 -13.08
CA ILE A 107 0.58 1.82 -12.45
C ILE A 107 0.50 1.69 -10.93
N TYR A 108 -0.61 2.11 -10.31
CA TYR A 108 -0.82 1.93 -8.87
C TYR A 108 -0.92 0.47 -8.45
N ALA A 109 -1.51 -0.39 -9.28
CA ALA A 109 -1.53 -1.83 -9.04
C ALA A 109 -0.11 -2.43 -9.06
N ILE A 110 0.74 -2.02 -10.00
CA ILE A 110 2.15 -2.47 -10.08
C ILE A 110 2.93 -2.00 -8.85
N PHE A 111 2.85 -0.72 -8.49
CA PHE A 111 3.55 -0.19 -7.31
C PHE A 111 3.12 -0.88 -6.03
N SER A 112 1.83 -1.19 -5.90
CA SER A 112 1.37 -1.92 -4.73
C SER A 112 1.79 -3.39 -4.73
N ALA A 113 1.86 -4.06 -5.88
CA ALA A 113 2.43 -5.40 -5.98
C ALA A 113 3.91 -5.43 -5.55
N ILE A 114 4.69 -4.42 -5.95
CA ILE A 114 6.08 -4.25 -5.50
C ILE A 114 6.14 -4.03 -3.98
N ASN A 115 5.26 -3.19 -3.44
CA ASN A 115 5.19 -2.95 -1.99
C ASN A 115 4.88 -4.24 -1.21
N VAL A 116 3.96 -5.07 -1.72
CA VAL A 116 3.66 -6.38 -1.13
C VAL A 116 4.87 -7.30 -1.17
N ALA A 117 5.56 -7.39 -2.32
CA ALA A 117 6.77 -8.20 -2.44
C ALA A 117 7.87 -7.72 -1.47
N PHE A 118 8.05 -6.41 -1.33
CA PHE A 118 8.97 -5.81 -0.37
C PHE A 118 8.62 -6.19 1.07
N ILE A 119 7.35 -6.10 1.45
CA ILE A 119 6.90 -6.48 2.79
C ILE A 119 7.13 -7.97 3.05
N LEU A 120 6.84 -8.84 2.09
CA LEU A 120 7.04 -10.27 2.24
C LEU A 120 8.52 -10.69 2.33
N LEU A 121 9.40 -9.99 1.60
CA LEU A 121 10.82 -10.33 1.53
C LEU A 121 11.64 -9.69 2.65
N TRP A 122 11.37 -8.43 2.99
CA TRP A 122 12.25 -7.62 3.84
C TRP A 122 11.63 -7.19 5.17
N VAL A 123 10.32 -7.36 5.39
CA VAL A 123 9.72 -7.07 6.69
C VAL A 123 9.59 -8.38 7.47
N PRO A 124 10.50 -8.67 8.43
CA PRO A 124 10.38 -9.83 9.29
C PRO A 124 9.10 -9.71 10.12
N GLU A 125 8.42 -10.84 10.31
CA GLU A 125 7.17 -10.88 11.05
C GLU A 125 7.43 -10.60 12.54
N THR A 126 6.95 -9.45 13.01
CA THR A 126 7.09 -9.01 14.41
C THR A 126 6.04 -9.60 15.35
N LYS A 127 5.15 -10.46 14.85
CA LYS A 127 4.04 -11.01 15.63
C LYS A 127 4.57 -12.08 16.58
N ASP A 128 4.28 -11.91 17.88
CA ASP A 128 4.65 -12.80 18.99
C ASP A 128 6.15 -12.87 19.36
N ARG A 129 6.95 -11.86 18.99
CA ARG A 129 8.35 -11.73 19.44
C ARG A 129 8.52 -10.56 20.39
N THR A 130 9.32 -10.74 21.44
CA THR A 130 9.63 -9.64 22.37
C THR A 130 10.55 -8.62 21.68
N LEU A 131 10.52 -7.37 22.16
CA LEU A 131 11.35 -6.28 21.66
C LEU A 131 12.84 -6.65 21.58
N GLU A 132 13.34 -7.46 22.53
CA GLU A 132 14.73 -7.93 22.53
C GLU A 132 15.03 -8.90 21.37
N GLU A 133 14.11 -9.78 20.99
CA GLU A 133 14.32 -10.72 19.87
C GLU A 133 14.30 -10.02 18.51
N ILE A 134 13.49 -8.96 18.37
CA ILE A 134 13.45 -8.14 17.16
C ILE A 134 14.77 -7.38 17.02
N GLN A 135 15.27 -6.75 18.09
CA GLN A 135 16.57 -6.07 18.09
C GLN A 135 17.74 -7.03 17.83
N ALA A 136 17.71 -8.25 18.40
CA ALA A 136 18.75 -9.26 18.17
C ALA A 136 18.80 -9.76 16.70
N SER A 137 17.66 -9.76 15.99
CA SER A 137 17.60 -10.19 14.59
C SER A 137 18.26 -9.20 13.61
N PHE A 138 18.33 -7.92 13.97
CA PHE A 138 18.96 -6.86 13.15
C PHE A 138 20.46 -6.68 13.44
N ILE A 139 21.00 -7.28 14.51
CA ILE A 139 22.41 -7.14 14.94
C ILE A 139 23.30 -8.28 14.41
N ARG A 140 22.74 -9.25 13.67
CA ARG A 140 23.52 -10.37 13.12
C ARG A 140 24.22 -10.04 11.80
#